data_AF-A0A1Y4L3A3-F1
#
_entry.id   AF-A0A1Y4L3A3-F1
#
_cell.length_a   1.000
_cell.length_b   1.000
_cell.length_c   1.000
_cell.angle_alpha   90.00
_cell.angle_beta   90.00
_cell.angle_gamma   90.00
#
_symmetry.space_group_name_H-M   'P 1'
#
loop_
_entity.id
_entity.type
_entity.pdbx_description
1 polymer ?
#
loop_
_entity_poly.entity_id
_entity_poly.type
_entity_poly.pdbx_seq_one_letter_code
_entity_poly.pdbx_strand_id
1 'polypeptide(L)'
;MAGKAKFDREAAFKQIIGPDREPEAESQEMPVVKVKNKDRVQRSYFLDRDIEKALRRMALDEEKNLTETINEVLRKGLGKYLL
;
A
#
# COMPACT_ATOMS: atom_id res chain seq x y z
N MET A 1 18.61 19.89 39.78
CA MET A 1 17.28 19.25 39.88
C MET A 1 16.86 18.82 38.49
N ALA A 2 16.98 17.53 38.18
CA ALA A 2 16.65 16.96 36.88
C ALA A 2 15.28 16.29 36.97
N GLY A 3 14.40 16.61 36.02
CA GLY A 3 13.10 15.98 35.90
C GLY A 3 12.43 16.43 34.62
N LYS A 4 13.00 16.06 33.46
CA LYS A 4 12.28 16.20 32.19
C LYS A 4 11.11 15.23 32.25
N ALA A 5 9.89 15.76 32.42
CA ALA A 5 8.68 14.98 32.26
C ALA A 5 8.68 14.40 30.84
N LYS A 6 8.80 13.08 30.73
CA LYS A 6 8.71 12.37 29.46
C LYS A 6 7.23 12.34 29.11
N PHE A 7 6.88 12.92 27.98
CA PHE A 7 5.53 12.82 27.44
C PHE A 7 5.26 11.35 27.10
N ASP A 8 4.40 10.70 27.89
CA ASP A 8 3.98 9.31 27.66
C ASP A 8 3.01 9.26 26.49
N ARG A 9 3.60 9.17 25.29
CA ARG A 9 2.90 9.05 24.00
C ARG A 9 1.86 7.94 24.04
N GLU A 10 2.17 6.82 24.69
CA GLU A 10 1.26 5.67 24.78
C GLU A 10 -0.01 5.99 25.58
N ALA A 11 0.11 6.73 26.68
CA ALA A 11 -1.03 7.17 27.48
C ALA A 11 -1.89 8.21 26.75
N ALA A 12 -1.25 9.13 26.02
CA ALA A 12 -1.95 10.11 25.20
C ALA A 12 -2.73 9.45 24.05
N PHE A 13 -2.15 8.44 23.39
CA PHE A 13 -2.82 7.68 22.33
C PHE A 13 -4.08 6.95 22.84
N LYS A 14 -4.00 6.30 24.01
CA LYS A 14 -5.14 5.60 24.61
C LYS A 14 -6.29 6.54 24.96
N GLN A 15 -6.00 7.77 25.38
CA GLN A 15 -7.05 8.77 25.65
C GLN A 15 -7.75 9.27 24.39
N ILE A 16 -7.03 9.41 23.27
CA ILE A 16 -7.62 9.86 22.00
C ILE A 16 -8.53 8.77 21.38
N ILE A 17 -8.13 7.50 21.48
CA ILE A 17 -8.80 6.38 20.80
C ILE A 17 -10.03 5.86 21.58
N GLY A 18 -10.14 6.21 22.88
CA GLY A 18 -11.23 5.78 23.75
C GLY A 18 -11.02 4.34 24.26
N PRO A 19 -11.54 4.00 25.44
CA PRO A 19 -11.19 2.76 26.15
C PRO A 19 -11.69 1.45 25.51
N ASP A 20 -12.41 1.53 24.38
CA ASP A 20 -13.06 0.38 23.73
C ASP A 20 -12.51 0.08 22.31
N ARG A 21 -11.49 0.82 21.86
CA ARG A 21 -10.79 0.52 20.60
C ARG A 21 -9.37 0.09 20.91
N GLU A 22 -9.07 -1.18 20.68
CA GLU A 22 -7.68 -1.66 20.66
C GLU A 22 -6.87 -0.80 19.68
N PRO A 23 -5.60 -0.48 19.99
CA PRO A 23 -4.77 0.28 19.08
C PRO A 23 -4.55 -0.57 17.83
N GLU A 24 -5.29 -0.26 16.75
CA GLU A 24 -4.91 -0.69 15.42
C GLU A 24 -3.47 -0.19 15.22
N ALA A 25 -2.55 -1.16 15.25
CA ALA A 25 -1.14 -0.92 15.12
C ALA A 25 -0.91 0.02 13.93
N GLU A 26 -0.34 1.17 14.27
CA GLU A 26 0.29 2.15 13.39
C GLU A 26 0.49 1.59 11.99
N SER A 27 -0.39 1.98 11.05
CA SER A 27 -0.26 1.84 9.60
C SER A 27 0.78 0.77 9.23
N GLN A 28 0.49 -0.46 9.62
CA GLN A 28 1.29 -1.57 9.16
C GLN A 28 1.04 -1.55 7.67
N GLU A 29 2.07 -1.20 6.88
CA GLU A 29 2.20 -1.77 5.56
C GLU A 29 1.77 -3.21 5.73
N MET A 30 0.57 -3.54 5.20
CA MET A 30 -0.06 -4.83 5.44
C MET A 30 1.04 -5.85 5.23
N PRO A 31 1.33 -6.74 6.21
CA PRO A 31 2.25 -7.83 5.97
C PRO A 31 1.57 -8.67 4.92
N VAL A 32 1.87 -8.37 3.65
CA VAL A 32 1.42 -9.14 2.50
C VAL A 32 1.80 -10.55 2.87
N VAL A 33 0.77 -11.34 3.13
CA VAL A 33 0.84 -12.75 3.45
C VAL A 33 1.97 -13.31 2.62
N LYS A 34 3.04 -13.79 3.28
CA LYS A 34 4.24 -14.34 2.63
C LYS A 34 3.92 -15.66 1.94
N VAL A 35 2.91 -15.68 1.08
CA VAL A 35 2.80 -16.61 -0.03
C VAL A 35 3.97 -16.27 -0.93
N LYS A 36 4.98 -17.16 -0.92
CA LYS A 36 6.14 -17.09 -1.80
C LYS A 36 5.66 -17.22 -3.25
N ASN A 37 5.21 -16.10 -3.82
CA ASN A 37 4.96 -15.92 -5.25
C ASN A 37 6.33 -15.92 -5.95
N LYS A 38 6.89 -17.10 -6.21
CA LYS A 38 8.23 -17.26 -6.79
C LYS A 38 8.41 -16.49 -8.12
N ASP A 39 7.31 -16.24 -8.83
CA ASP A 39 7.31 -15.59 -10.15
C ASP A 39 6.81 -14.14 -10.13
N ARG A 40 6.62 -13.52 -8.95
CA ARG A 40 6.21 -12.11 -8.84
C ARG A 40 7.33 -11.26 -8.28
N VAL A 41 7.57 -10.14 -8.95
CA VAL A 41 8.57 -9.14 -8.53
C VAL A 41 7.84 -7.86 -8.13
N GLN A 42 8.13 -7.35 -6.92
CA GLN A 42 7.69 -6.03 -6.50
C GLN A 42 8.66 -4.97 -7.02
N ARG A 43 8.14 -3.96 -7.72
CA ARG A 43 8.94 -2.88 -8.29
C ARG A 43 8.20 -1.55 -8.17
N SER A 44 8.94 -0.50 -7.86
CA SER A 44 8.45 0.88 -7.85
C SER A 44 8.96 1.60 -9.09
N TYR A 45 8.09 2.38 -9.74
CA TYR A 45 8.40 3.19 -10.91
C TYR A 45 7.90 4.62 -10.69
N PHE A 46 8.60 5.58 -11.28
CA PHE A 46 8.02 6.90 -11.51
C PHE A 46 7.17 6.82 -12.77
N LEU A 47 5.89 7.15 -12.65
CA LEU A 47 4.96 7.23 -13.77
C LEU A 47 4.57 8.69 -13.96
N ASP A 48 4.34 9.07 -15.21
CA ASP A 48 3.75 10.37 -15.50
C ASP A 48 2.35 10.45 -14.89
N ARG A 49 1.97 11.64 -14.44
CA ARG A 49 0.76 11.85 -13.63
C ARG A 49 -0.52 11.51 -14.39
N ASP A 50 -0.52 11.72 -15.69
CA ASP A 50 -1.62 11.34 -16.59
C ASP A 50 -1.74 9.82 -16.74
N ILE A 51 -0.62 9.10 -16.84
CA ILE A 51 -0.59 7.63 -16.86
C ILE A 51 -1.15 7.06 -15.57
N GLU A 52 -0.75 7.59 -14.41
CA GLU A 52 -1.28 7.13 -13.12
C GLU A 52 -2.82 7.32 -13.04
N LYS A 53 -3.32 8.48 -13.48
CA LYS A 53 -4.76 8.75 -13.51
C LYS A 53 -5.51 7.81 -14.45
N ALA A 54 -4.94 7.54 -15.62
CA ALA A 54 -5.53 6.62 -16.59
C ALA A 54 -5.60 5.19 -16.03
N LEU A 55 -4.54 4.70 -15.39
CA LEU A 55 -4.50 3.39 -14.73
C LEU A 55 -5.55 3.28 -13.62
N ARG A 56 -5.71 4.32 -12.78
CA ARG A 56 -6.74 4.35 -11.74
C ARG A 56 -8.15 4.32 -12.31
N ARG A 57 -8.39 5.08 -13.38
CA ARG A 57 -9.69 5.10 -14.06
C ARG A 57 -10.01 3.74 -14.68
N MET A 58 -9.04 3.14 -15.39
CA MET A 58 -9.20 1.81 -15.98
C MET A 58 -9.50 0.75 -14.93
N ALA A 59 -8.83 0.79 -13.78
CA ALA A 59 -9.10 -0.13 -12.67
C ALA A 59 -10.55 -0.01 -12.16
N LEU A 60 -11.09 1.20 -12.06
CA LEU A 60 -12.47 1.43 -11.65
C LEU A 60 -13.47 0.98 -12.73
N ASP A 61 -13.23 1.35 -13.99
CA ASP A 61 -14.12 1.04 -15.11
C ASP A 61 -14.21 -0.48 -15.38
N GLU A 62 -13.12 -1.23 -15.13
CA GLU A 62 -13.07 -2.68 -15.32
C GLU A 62 -13.29 -3.48 -14.02
N GLU A 63 -13.62 -2.82 -12.91
CA GLU A 63 -13.83 -3.44 -11.59
C GLU A 63 -12.63 -4.30 -11.10
N LYS A 64 -11.41 -3.88 -11.47
CA LYS A 64 -10.14 -4.56 -11.14
C LYS A 64 -9.35 -3.78 -10.10
N ASN A 65 -8.41 -4.46 -9.43
CA ASN A 65 -7.44 -3.74 -8.62
C ASN A 65 -6.33 -3.10 -9.50
N LEU A 66 -5.64 -2.11 -8.95
CA LEU A 66 -4.59 -1.39 -9.67
C LEU A 66 -3.43 -2.31 -10.10
N THR A 67 -3.13 -3.35 -9.31
CA THR A 67 -2.04 -4.30 -9.63
C THR A 67 -2.40 -5.16 -10.84
N GLU A 68 -3.63 -5.66 -10.93
CA GLU A 68 -4.16 -6.39 -12.09
C GLU A 68 -4.13 -5.52 -13.34
N THR A 69 -4.66 -4.30 -13.22
CA THR A 69 -4.72 -3.32 -14.31
C THR A 69 -3.32 -3.03 -14.87
N ILE A 70 -2.35 -2.76 -13.99
CA ILE A 70 -0.95 -2.54 -14.40
C ILE A 70 -0.38 -3.78 -15.09
N ASN A 71 -0.58 -4.97 -14.53
CA ASN A 71 -0.06 -6.21 -15.12
C ASN A 71 -0.67 -6.49 -16.50
N GLU A 72 -1.96 -6.21 -16.71
CA GLU A 72 -2.60 -6.36 -18.01
C GLU A 72 -2.04 -5.40 -19.05
N VAL A 73 -1.89 -4.12 -18.70
CA VAL A 73 -1.28 -3.11 -19.58
C VAL A 73 0.15 -3.50 -19.93
N LEU A 74 0.94 -3.93 -18.95
CA LEU A 74 2.32 -4.39 -19.17
C LEU A 74 2.37 -5.63 -20.04
N ARG A 75 1.51 -6.63 -19.82
CA ARG A 75 1.46 -7.85 -20.65
C ARG A 75 1.10 -7.54 -22.10
N LYS A 76 0.10 -6.68 -22.31
CA LYS A 76 -0.30 -6.23 -23.65
C LYS A 76 0.85 -5.47 -24.33
N GLY A 77 1.51 -4.54 -23.63
CA GLY A 77 2.62 -3.75 -24.16
C GLY A 77 3.91 -4.56 -24.41
N LEU A 78 4.16 -5.58 -23.59
CA LEU A 78 5.34 -6.45 -23.68
C LEU A 78 5.09 -7.73 -24.49
N GLY A 79 3.95 -7.87 -25.18
CA GLY A 79 3.58 -9.11 -25.87
C GLY A 79 4.61 -9.62 -26.88
N LYS A 80 5.46 -8.74 -27.44
CA LYS A 80 6.57 -9.13 -28.35
C LYS A 80 7.80 -9.68 -27.62
N TYR A 81 7.93 -9.42 -26.33
CA TYR A 81 9.09 -9.77 -25.48
C TYR A 81 8.76 -10.85 -24.46
N LEU A 82 7.47 -11.11 -24.21
CA LEU A 82 7.00 -12.26 -23.45
C LEU A 82 7.05 -13.49 -24.37
N LEU A 83 8.06 -14.34 -24.17
CA LEU A 83 8.22 -15.64 -24.84
C LEU A 83 7.27 -16.69 -24.26
#